data_AF-A0A1Y2SUQ6-F1
#
_entry.id   AF-A0A1Y2SUQ6-F1
#
_cell.length_a   1.000
_cell.length_b   1.000
_cell.length_c   1.000
_cell.angle_alpha   90.00
_cell.angle_beta   90.00
_cell.angle_gamma   90.00
#
_symmetry.space_group_name_H-M   'P 1'
#
loop_
_entity.id
_entity.type
_entity.pdbx_description
1 polymer ?
#
loop_
_entity_poly.entity_id
_entity_poly.type
_entity_poly.pdbx_seq_one_letter_code
_entity_poly.pdbx_strand_id
1 'polypeptide(L)'
;MALEFSKELKATQTNIPGLVVFDLPVHGDNRGWFKENWQRAKMTGIGLPDFGPVQNNISFNTMRGVTRGIHAEPWDKYISIATGEVFGAWVDLRPGESFGQVFTTRLDPSKAIFVPRGVGNSFQTLVDGTAYTYLVNAHWSMEQKKTYTFVNLSDPELNIQWPIPLEETERSEADLNHPFLKDVVPMAPKRTLVLGSHGQLGRAVRAYAESHELSGFEYADADTFDISDPAAYNAYDWDLYGTIINAAAFTAVDKAETPEGRRAAWKVNVQGTGLLAQVAREHKITLVHISSDYVFDGVEQPHTEEESFAPLSVYGQTKAAADQLVTTVPSHYILRSSWIVGDGKNFVTRMAGLAKEARESGSVTAQAPTDQVGRLTFAEDLARAIFHLLDARSPYGTYNMTGEGDTVSWHDIAADIFVQMGAESSLIEKNSVAEYARATGGAMRPRNCTLDLTKIEATGFTPRNWREQLAQYVQNLQEN
;
A
#
# COMPACT_ATOMS: atom_id res chain seq x y z
N MET A 1 45.03 5.85 -3.99
CA MET A 1 45.42 4.73 -3.09
C MET A 1 45.46 3.45 -3.90
N ALA A 2 46.17 2.41 -3.45
CA ALA A 2 46.09 1.10 -4.09
C ALA A 2 44.69 0.48 -3.82
N LEU A 3 44.03 -0.01 -4.88
CA LEU A 3 42.76 -0.73 -4.76
C LEU A 3 42.95 -1.98 -3.89
N GLU A 4 42.14 -2.10 -2.85
CA GLU A 4 42.10 -3.29 -2.01
C GLU A 4 41.24 -4.36 -2.71
N PHE A 5 41.90 -5.44 -3.15
CA PHE A 5 41.24 -6.55 -3.84
C PHE A 5 40.67 -7.57 -2.85
N SER A 6 39.65 -8.30 -3.29
CA SER A 6 39.06 -9.46 -2.60
C SER A 6 38.36 -9.17 -1.26
N LYS A 7 37.74 -8.00 -1.12
CA LYS A 7 36.78 -7.75 -0.02
C LYS A 7 35.60 -8.71 -0.10
N GLU A 8 35.07 -9.08 1.06
CA GLU A 8 33.76 -9.71 1.13
C GLU A 8 32.66 -8.69 0.82
N LEU A 9 31.60 -9.15 0.16
CA LEU A 9 30.43 -8.32 -0.07
C LEU A 9 29.74 -8.04 1.27
N LYS A 10 29.68 -6.76 1.66
CA LYS A 10 29.13 -6.35 2.96
C LYS A 10 28.29 -5.09 2.84
N ALA A 11 27.14 -5.07 3.51
CA ALA A 11 26.28 -3.90 3.65
C ALA A 11 26.51 -3.21 5.01
N THR A 12 26.58 -1.87 5.02
CA THR A 12 26.73 -1.05 6.22
C THR A 12 25.70 0.07 6.21
N GLN A 13 24.84 0.12 7.24
CA GLN A 13 23.87 1.20 7.44
C GLN A 13 24.58 2.49 7.83
N THR A 14 24.01 3.63 7.44
CA THR A 14 24.51 4.95 7.78
C THR A 14 23.61 5.63 8.82
N ASN A 15 23.92 6.88 9.18
CA ASN A 15 23.02 7.70 10.00
C ASN A 15 21.75 8.11 9.26
N ILE A 16 21.76 8.13 7.92
CA ILE A 16 20.57 8.46 7.12
C ILE A 16 19.74 7.17 6.92
N PRO A 17 18.45 7.15 7.34
CA PRO A 17 17.62 5.94 7.26
C PRO A 17 17.50 5.39 5.84
N GLY A 18 17.92 4.13 5.64
CA GLY A 18 17.86 3.43 4.35
C GLY A 18 18.99 3.75 3.37
N LEU A 19 19.90 4.67 3.69
CA LEU A 19 21.14 4.89 2.93
C LEU A 19 22.16 3.83 3.37
N VAL A 20 22.61 3.01 2.41
CA VAL A 20 23.43 1.83 2.70
C VAL A 20 24.70 1.84 1.86
N VAL A 21 25.86 1.69 2.50
CA VAL A 21 27.16 1.54 1.84
C VAL A 21 27.49 0.07 1.65
N PHE A 22 28.03 -0.27 0.50
CA PHE A 22 28.45 -1.62 0.15
C PHE A 22 29.96 -1.67 -0.09
N ASP A 23 30.64 -2.59 0.58
CA ASP A 23 31.96 -3.04 0.17
C ASP A 23 31.77 -4.09 -0.94
N LEU A 24 32.38 -3.88 -2.10
CA LEU A 24 32.26 -4.75 -3.26
C LEU A 24 33.50 -5.63 -3.43
N PRO A 25 33.33 -6.93 -3.72
CA PRO A 25 34.44 -7.77 -4.17
C PRO A 25 34.98 -7.26 -5.51
N VAL A 26 36.27 -6.93 -5.53
CA VAL A 26 37.02 -6.58 -6.74
C VAL A 26 38.15 -7.58 -6.91
N HIS A 27 38.19 -8.25 -8.05
CA HIS A 27 39.18 -9.28 -8.35
C HIS A 27 40.20 -8.74 -9.34
N GLY A 28 41.43 -8.52 -8.88
CA GLY A 28 42.54 -8.07 -9.71
C GLY A 28 43.34 -9.23 -10.30
N ASP A 29 43.80 -9.07 -11.53
CA ASP A 29 44.79 -9.93 -12.17
C ASP A 29 45.78 -9.11 -13.02
N ASN A 30 46.65 -9.76 -13.80
CA ASN A 30 47.63 -9.09 -14.66
C ASN A 30 47.02 -8.32 -15.86
N ARG A 31 45.71 -8.41 -16.09
CA ARG A 31 44.97 -7.72 -17.17
C ARG A 31 44.16 -6.53 -16.65
N GLY A 32 44.08 -6.33 -15.33
CA GLY A 32 43.29 -5.28 -14.70
C GLY A 32 42.49 -5.82 -13.53
N TRP A 33 41.22 -5.42 -13.42
CA TRP A 33 40.32 -5.93 -12.40
C TRP A 33 38.91 -6.15 -12.92
N PHE A 34 38.21 -7.10 -12.31
CA PHE A 34 36.81 -7.42 -12.54
C PHE A 34 36.01 -7.18 -11.26
N LYS A 35 34.81 -6.62 -11.40
CA LYS A 35 33.84 -6.56 -10.31
C LYS A 35 32.45 -6.87 -10.83
N GLU A 36 31.67 -7.57 -10.02
CA GLU A 36 30.24 -7.69 -10.25
C GLU A 36 29.57 -6.45 -9.64
N ASN A 37 29.27 -5.47 -10.49
CA ASN A 37 28.82 -4.17 -10.01
C ASN A 37 27.46 -4.21 -9.30
N TRP A 38 26.57 -5.06 -9.80
CA TRP A 38 25.25 -5.31 -9.24
C TRP A 38 24.79 -6.72 -9.60
N GLN A 39 24.23 -7.43 -8.63
CA GLN A 39 23.58 -8.72 -8.82
C GLN A 39 22.44 -8.82 -7.80
N ARG A 40 21.20 -8.94 -8.30
CA ARG A 40 19.97 -8.86 -7.49
C ARG A 40 20.00 -9.78 -6.27
N ALA A 41 20.19 -11.08 -6.47
CA ALA A 41 20.12 -12.09 -5.40
C ALA A 41 21.17 -11.89 -4.29
N LYS A 42 22.39 -11.47 -4.63
CA LYS A 42 23.45 -11.20 -3.65
C LYS A 42 23.15 -9.93 -2.86
N MET A 43 22.72 -8.88 -3.54
CA MET A 43 22.42 -7.60 -2.90
C MET A 43 21.19 -7.70 -1.99
N THR A 44 20.11 -8.35 -2.44
CA THR A 44 18.93 -8.56 -1.61
C THR A 44 19.21 -9.54 -0.46
N GLY A 45 20.05 -10.54 -0.68
CA GLY A 45 20.49 -11.48 0.36
C GLY A 45 21.26 -10.86 1.52
N ILE A 46 21.86 -9.67 1.33
CA ILE A 46 22.56 -8.90 2.38
C ILE A 46 21.75 -7.70 2.89
N GLY A 47 20.46 -7.62 2.56
CA GLY A 47 19.54 -6.63 3.10
C GLY A 47 19.31 -5.38 2.24
N LEU A 48 19.74 -5.36 0.97
CA LEU A 48 19.28 -4.32 0.05
C LEU A 48 17.81 -4.56 -0.31
N PRO A 49 16.90 -3.58 -0.17
CA PRO A 49 15.55 -3.70 -0.69
C PRO A 49 15.60 -3.97 -2.20
N ASP A 50 14.73 -4.86 -2.68
CA ASP A 50 14.66 -5.16 -4.10
C ASP A 50 14.04 -3.99 -4.87
N PHE A 51 14.89 -3.04 -5.24
CA PHE A 51 14.44 -1.80 -5.84
C PHE A 51 14.15 -1.93 -7.34
N GLY A 52 14.50 -3.05 -7.99
CA GLY A 52 14.19 -3.35 -9.39
C GLY A 52 14.67 -2.28 -10.39
N PRO A 53 15.98 -2.21 -10.70
CA PRO A 53 16.52 -1.18 -11.59
C PRO A 53 15.98 -1.33 -13.02
N VAL A 54 15.59 -0.22 -13.63
CA VAL A 54 15.04 -0.15 -15.00
C VAL A 54 15.97 0.60 -15.96
N GLN A 55 16.95 1.31 -15.43
CA GLN A 55 17.86 2.15 -16.21
C GLN A 55 19.26 2.17 -15.57
N ASN A 56 20.30 2.17 -16.42
CA ASN A 56 21.69 2.30 -16.02
C ASN A 56 22.31 3.54 -16.68
N ASN A 57 22.95 4.37 -15.87
CA ASN A 57 23.51 5.64 -16.26
C ASN A 57 25.02 5.64 -16.01
N ILE A 58 25.76 6.29 -16.90
CA ILE A 58 27.20 6.46 -16.78
C ILE A 58 27.55 7.91 -17.10
N SER A 59 28.34 8.54 -16.24
CA SER A 59 28.98 9.82 -16.53
C SER A 59 30.50 9.67 -16.44
N PHE A 60 31.20 10.18 -17.44
CA PHE A 60 32.65 10.22 -17.48
C PHE A 60 33.13 11.65 -17.24
N ASN A 61 34.06 11.81 -16.29
CA ASN A 61 34.61 13.10 -15.91
C ASN A 61 36.11 13.07 -16.19
N THR A 62 36.56 13.92 -17.11
CA THR A 62 37.95 13.94 -17.57
C THR A 62 38.91 14.46 -16.50
N MET A 63 38.47 15.44 -15.69
CA MET A 63 39.29 16.14 -14.71
C MET A 63 38.84 15.87 -13.27
N ARG A 64 39.79 15.92 -12.33
CA ARG A 64 39.52 16.07 -10.90
C ARG A 64 38.82 17.40 -10.60
N GLY A 65 38.03 17.45 -9.54
CA GLY A 65 37.34 18.66 -9.08
C GLY A 65 35.97 18.91 -9.72
N VAL A 66 35.52 18.04 -10.65
CA VAL A 66 34.14 18.11 -11.16
C VAL A 66 33.19 17.80 -10.01
N THR A 67 32.31 18.74 -9.69
CA THR A 67 31.39 18.65 -8.56
C THR A 67 29.95 18.81 -9.03
N ARG A 68 29.09 17.84 -8.70
CA ARG A 68 27.65 17.88 -9.01
C ARG A 68 26.86 18.41 -7.81
N GLY A 69 25.78 19.16 -8.03
CA GLY A 69 24.90 19.62 -6.94
C GLY A 69 24.27 18.48 -6.12
N ILE A 70 23.69 18.83 -4.98
CA ILE A 70 22.94 17.88 -4.13
C ILE A 70 21.50 17.84 -4.62
N HIS A 71 21.15 16.75 -5.30
CA HIS A 71 19.84 16.54 -5.90
C HIS A 71 19.17 15.35 -5.24
N ALA A 72 17.97 15.55 -4.69
CA ALA A 72 17.12 14.49 -4.16
C ALA A 72 16.04 14.18 -5.20
N GLU A 73 16.16 13.01 -5.83
CA GLU A 73 15.25 12.56 -6.86
C GLU A 73 14.11 11.68 -6.31
N PRO A 74 12.97 11.57 -7.03
CA PRO A 74 11.81 10.82 -6.59
C PRO A 74 11.95 9.29 -6.77
N TRP A 75 13.18 8.76 -6.88
CA TRP A 75 13.49 7.35 -7.09
C TRP A 75 14.73 6.92 -6.31
N ASP A 76 14.90 5.61 -6.19
CA ASP A 76 16.10 5.03 -5.57
C ASP A 76 17.24 4.95 -6.56
N LYS A 77 18.47 5.04 -6.05
CA LYS A 77 19.69 4.89 -6.83
C LYS A 77 20.62 3.86 -6.22
N TYR A 78 21.31 3.13 -7.07
CA TYR A 78 22.49 2.36 -6.67
C TYR A 78 23.69 2.89 -7.42
N ILE A 79 24.62 3.52 -6.70
CA ILE A 79 25.78 4.21 -7.23
C ILE A 79 27.05 3.38 -7.02
N SER A 80 27.92 3.38 -8.02
CA SER A 80 29.22 2.71 -7.98
C SER A 80 30.21 3.40 -8.93
N ILE A 81 31.51 3.18 -8.73
CA ILE A 81 32.56 3.80 -9.53
C ILE A 81 33.19 2.79 -10.49
N ALA A 82 33.08 3.01 -11.79
CA ALA A 82 33.68 2.13 -12.79
C ALA A 82 35.19 2.35 -12.93
N THR A 83 35.70 3.55 -12.68
CA THR A 83 37.13 3.86 -12.56
C THR A 83 37.31 5.21 -11.88
N GLY A 84 38.47 5.44 -11.24
CA GLY A 84 38.77 6.66 -10.51
C GLY A 84 38.30 6.61 -9.05
N GLU A 85 38.09 7.80 -8.47
CA GLU A 85 37.69 7.95 -7.06
C GLU A 85 36.85 9.22 -6.92
N VAL A 86 35.79 9.17 -6.11
CA VAL A 86 34.98 10.33 -5.77
C VAL A 86 34.86 10.51 -4.26
N PHE A 87 34.69 11.75 -3.83
CA PHE A 87 34.09 12.06 -2.54
C PHE A 87 32.59 12.25 -2.77
N GLY A 88 31.77 11.43 -2.13
CA GLY A 88 30.31 11.55 -2.17
C GLY A 88 29.77 12.20 -0.91
N ALA A 89 28.72 13.01 -1.09
CA ALA A 89 27.96 13.64 -0.01
C ALA A 89 26.48 13.38 -0.23
N TRP A 90 25.80 12.93 0.83
CA TRP A 90 24.38 12.65 0.84
C TRP A 90 23.69 13.42 1.95
N VAL A 91 22.51 13.98 1.64
CA VAL A 91 21.72 14.79 2.57
C VAL A 91 20.30 14.27 2.59
N ASP A 92 19.76 13.97 3.76
CA ASP A 92 18.36 13.56 3.85
C ASP A 92 17.42 14.76 3.67
N LEU A 93 16.69 14.82 2.56
CA LEU A 93 15.73 15.90 2.26
C LEU A 93 14.28 15.42 2.42
N ARG A 94 14.05 14.28 3.07
CA ARG A 94 12.72 13.77 3.42
C ARG A 94 12.20 14.42 4.70
N PRO A 95 10.89 14.62 4.86
CA PRO A 95 10.33 15.09 6.12
C PRO A 95 10.62 14.09 7.25
N GLY A 96 10.93 14.60 8.45
CA GLY A 96 11.16 13.79 9.65
C GLY A 96 12.40 14.24 10.43
N GLU A 97 12.72 13.48 11.48
CA GLU A 97 13.83 13.78 12.39
C GLU A 97 15.22 13.75 11.74
N SER A 98 15.35 13.04 10.62
CA SER A 98 16.61 12.95 9.87
C SER A 98 16.80 14.06 8.84
N PHE A 99 15.83 14.96 8.64
CA PHE A 99 15.93 16.05 7.67
C PHE A 99 17.21 16.88 7.90
N GLY A 100 17.97 17.11 6.83
CA GLY A 100 19.24 17.83 6.86
C GLY A 100 20.44 17.03 7.35
N GLN A 101 20.26 15.78 7.81
CA GLN A 101 21.40 14.94 8.18
C GLN A 101 22.28 14.65 6.97
N VAL A 102 23.59 14.66 7.21
CA VAL A 102 24.61 14.48 6.19
C VAL A 102 25.35 13.17 6.41
N PHE A 103 25.65 12.47 5.31
CA PHE A 103 26.60 11.37 5.27
C PHE A 103 27.62 11.63 4.16
N THR A 104 28.90 11.37 4.42
CA THR A 104 29.97 11.52 3.43
C THR A 104 30.90 10.32 3.45
N THR A 105 31.34 9.88 2.27
CA THR A 105 32.39 8.86 2.16
C THR A 105 33.10 8.99 0.82
N ARG A 106 34.30 8.42 0.72
CA ARG A 106 34.95 8.18 -0.56
C ARG A 106 34.43 6.89 -1.19
N LEU A 107 34.24 6.91 -2.50
CA LEU A 107 33.89 5.75 -3.30
C LEU A 107 34.96 5.55 -4.37
N ASP A 108 35.43 4.32 -4.47
CA ASP A 108 36.30 3.79 -5.52
C ASP A 108 35.63 2.54 -6.13
N PRO A 109 36.26 1.83 -7.08
CA PRO A 109 35.67 0.62 -7.64
C PRO A 109 35.26 -0.46 -6.63
N SER A 110 35.85 -0.49 -5.44
CA SER A 110 35.55 -1.43 -4.36
C SER A 110 34.40 -1.00 -3.45
N LYS A 111 33.74 0.13 -3.72
CA LYS A 111 32.59 0.60 -2.95
C LYS A 111 31.42 1.02 -3.81
N ALA A 112 30.23 0.80 -3.28
CA ALA A 112 28.97 1.29 -3.83
C ALA A 112 28.08 1.83 -2.71
N ILE A 113 27.01 2.51 -3.09
CA ILE A 113 26.05 3.05 -2.15
C ILE A 113 24.64 3.01 -2.74
N PHE A 114 23.68 2.55 -1.94
CA PHE A 114 22.27 2.65 -2.26
C PHE A 114 21.70 3.90 -1.60
N VAL A 115 21.10 4.77 -2.43
CA VAL A 115 20.52 6.05 -2.03
C VAL A 115 19.00 5.94 -2.20
N PRO A 116 18.23 5.98 -1.11
CA PRO A 116 16.79 5.90 -1.21
C PRO A 116 16.20 7.21 -1.75
N ARG A 117 15.00 7.13 -2.33
CA ARG A 117 14.20 8.28 -2.76
C ARG A 117 14.22 9.41 -1.73
N GLY A 118 14.45 10.64 -2.20
CA GLY A 118 14.44 11.84 -1.35
C GLY A 118 15.73 12.10 -0.58
N VAL A 119 16.73 11.22 -0.64
CA VAL A 119 18.08 11.52 -0.17
C VAL A 119 18.85 12.21 -1.29
N GLY A 120 19.24 13.45 -1.04
CA GLY A 120 20.05 14.26 -1.92
C GLY A 120 21.41 13.61 -2.15
N ASN A 121 21.83 13.49 -3.41
CA ASN A 121 23.10 12.89 -3.80
C ASN A 121 23.99 13.92 -4.50
N SER A 122 25.25 14.02 -4.07
CA SER A 122 26.30 14.80 -4.71
C SER A 122 27.62 14.03 -4.72
N PHE A 123 28.52 14.40 -5.64
CA PHE A 123 29.90 13.94 -5.62
C PHE A 123 30.87 14.98 -6.17
N GLN A 124 32.13 14.83 -5.77
CA GLN A 124 33.30 15.52 -6.30
C GLN A 124 34.33 14.49 -6.78
N THR A 125 34.81 14.62 -8.02
CA THR A 125 35.87 13.74 -8.55
C THR A 125 37.21 14.05 -7.89
N LEU A 126 37.91 13.03 -7.38
CA LEU A 126 39.21 13.18 -6.73
C LEU A 126 40.37 12.88 -7.68
N VAL A 127 40.10 12.18 -8.77
CA VAL A 127 41.08 11.76 -9.77
C VAL A 127 40.54 12.00 -11.18
N ASP A 128 41.43 12.35 -12.11
CA ASP A 128 41.13 12.46 -13.54
C ASP A 128 40.61 11.12 -14.09
N GLY A 129 39.81 11.18 -15.16
CA GLY A 129 39.28 9.98 -15.82
C GLY A 129 38.35 9.14 -14.94
N THR A 130 37.55 9.79 -14.10
CA THR A 130 36.60 9.11 -13.19
C THR A 130 35.29 8.79 -13.91
N ALA A 131 34.89 7.52 -13.90
CA ALA A 131 33.63 7.04 -14.45
C ALA A 131 32.66 6.67 -13.31
N TYR A 132 31.60 7.46 -13.18
CA TYR A 132 30.54 7.29 -12.19
C TYR A 132 29.36 6.57 -12.82
N THR A 133 28.94 5.43 -12.26
CA THR A 133 27.81 4.63 -12.76
C THR A 133 26.72 4.54 -11.71
N TYR A 134 25.46 4.60 -12.14
CA TYR A 134 24.34 4.40 -11.23
C TYR A 134 23.14 3.76 -11.91
N LEU A 135 22.47 2.89 -11.16
CA LEU A 135 21.19 2.29 -11.52
C LEU A 135 20.05 3.08 -10.88
N VAL A 136 18.91 3.17 -11.55
CA VAL A 136 17.69 3.79 -11.01
C VAL A 136 16.47 2.91 -11.25
N ASN A 137 15.43 3.07 -10.43
CA ASN A 137 14.20 2.27 -10.51
C ASN A 137 12.96 3.00 -11.03
N ALA A 138 13.12 4.22 -11.54
CA ALA A 138 12.11 4.95 -12.28
C ALA A 138 12.70 5.49 -13.59
N HIS A 139 11.86 5.64 -14.61
CA HIS A 139 12.25 6.26 -15.87
C HIS A 139 12.34 7.76 -15.70
N TRP A 140 13.46 8.37 -16.08
CA TRP A 140 13.57 9.82 -16.04
C TRP A 140 12.51 10.47 -16.95
N SER A 141 11.77 11.44 -16.41
CA SER A 141 10.89 12.31 -17.20
C SER A 141 11.06 13.79 -16.80
N MET A 142 10.77 14.69 -17.74
CA MET A 142 10.77 16.14 -17.46
C MET A 142 9.72 16.54 -16.41
N GLU A 143 8.65 15.77 -16.27
CA GLU A 143 7.60 16.00 -15.30
C GLU A 143 8.06 15.68 -13.88
N GLN A 144 8.76 14.55 -13.71
CA GLN A 144 9.35 14.17 -12.43
C GLN A 144 10.42 15.16 -11.96
N LYS A 145 11.09 15.88 -12.86
CA LYS A 145 12.04 16.92 -12.47
C LYS A 145 11.39 18.01 -11.61
N LYS A 146 10.08 18.24 -11.74
CA LYS A 146 9.33 19.21 -10.93
C LYS A 146 9.18 18.77 -9.47
N THR A 147 9.35 17.48 -9.17
CA THR A 147 9.24 16.94 -7.81
C THR A 147 10.60 16.78 -7.15
N TYR A 148 11.69 17.20 -7.80
CA TYR A 148 13.03 17.16 -7.21
C TYR A 148 13.13 18.15 -6.07
N THR A 149 13.87 17.75 -5.04
CA THR A 149 14.32 18.65 -3.98
C THR A 149 15.82 18.88 -4.15
N PHE A 150 16.25 20.11 -3.95
CA PHE A 150 17.65 20.52 -4.10
C PHE A 150 18.13 21.22 -2.85
N VAL A 151 19.40 21.09 -2.52
CA VAL A 151 20.05 21.91 -1.49
C VAL A 151 21.41 22.39 -1.99
N ASN A 152 21.81 23.58 -1.55
CA ASN A 152 23.06 24.19 -1.97
C ASN A 152 24.28 23.46 -1.38
N LEU A 153 25.30 23.25 -2.21
CA LEU A 153 26.58 22.63 -1.81
C LEU A 153 27.34 23.45 -0.77
N SER A 154 27.15 24.78 -0.79
CA SER A 154 27.86 25.73 0.06
C SER A 154 27.11 26.06 1.35
N ASP A 155 25.99 25.38 1.62
CA ASP A 155 25.21 25.63 2.82
C ASP A 155 26.05 25.33 4.09
N PRO A 156 26.27 26.33 4.97
CA PRO A 156 27.09 26.15 6.16
C PRO A 156 26.46 25.21 7.20
N GLU A 157 25.13 25.06 7.22
CA GLU A 157 24.43 24.17 8.17
C GLU A 157 24.70 22.70 7.87
N LEU A 158 24.96 22.35 6.60
CA LEU A 158 25.32 20.99 6.20
C LEU A 158 26.74 20.59 6.64
N ASN A 159 27.63 21.56 6.88
CA ASN A 159 29.01 21.36 7.34
C ASN A 159 29.81 20.29 6.55
N ILE A 160 29.57 20.19 5.24
CA ILE A 160 30.25 19.21 4.37
C ILE A 160 31.70 19.64 4.15
N GLN A 161 32.63 18.77 4.54
CA GLN A 161 34.07 18.98 4.37
C GLN A 161 34.52 18.56 2.96
N TRP A 162 34.28 19.41 1.97
CA TRP A 162 34.67 19.16 0.58
C TRP A 162 36.20 19.06 0.44
N PRO A 163 36.75 17.96 -0.12
CA PRO A 163 38.19 17.78 -0.25
C PRO A 163 38.90 18.81 -1.15
N ILE A 164 38.21 19.30 -2.18
CA ILE A 164 38.65 20.40 -3.05
C ILE A 164 37.72 21.59 -2.76
N PRO A 165 38.25 22.78 -2.44
CA PRO A 165 37.45 23.98 -2.17
C PRO A 165 36.44 24.24 -3.28
N LEU A 166 35.19 24.57 -2.92
CA LEU A 166 34.12 24.72 -3.91
C LEU A 166 34.42 25.85 -4.92
N GLU A 167 35.18 26.88 -4.54
CA GLU A 167 35.59 27.96 -5.45
C GLU A 167 36.51 27.45 -6.58
N GLU A 168 37.20 26.34 -6.36
CA GLU A 168 38.12 25.70 -7.31
C GLU A 168 37.47 24.58 -8.14
N THR A 169 36.17 24.33 -7.96
CA THR A 169 35.45 23.23 -8.61
C THR A 169 34.66 23.66 -9.83
N GLU A 170 34.57 22.78 -10.82
CA GLU A 170 33.68 22.96 -11.96
C GLU A 170 32.25 22.56 -11.54
N ARG A 171 31.34 23.55 -11.54
CA ARG A 171 29.94 23.42 -11.12
C ARG A 171 29.01 24.05 -12.16
N SER A 172 27.78 23.56 -12.25
CA SER A 172 26.78 24.18 -13.12
C SER A 172 26.19 25.44 -12.51
N GLU A 173 25.72 26.37 -13.35
CA GLU A 173 25.05 27.60 -12.89
C GLU A 173 23.78 27.30 -12.07
N ALA A 174 23.07 26.23 -12.39
CA ALA A 174 21.89 25.79 -11.63
C ALA A 174 22.27 25.43 -10.18
N ASP A 175 23.37 24.70 -9.99
CA ASP A 175 23.81 24.25 -8.67
C ASP A 175 24.22 25.41 -7.75
N LEU A 176 24.67 26.54 -8.31
CA LEU A 176 25.01 27.74 -7.56
C LEU A 176 23.78 28.41 -6.94
N ASN A 177 22.62 28.29 -7.58
CA ASN A 177 21.39 28.99 -7.23
C ASN A 177 20.38 28.11 -6.45
N HIS A 178 20.78 26.91 -6.05
CA HIS A 178 19.93 26.05 -5.20
C HIS A 178 19.70 26.69 -3.82
N PRO A 179 18.53 26.43 -3.19
CA PRO A 179 18.20 26.99 -1.90
C PRO A 179 19.11 26.45 -0.79
N PHE A 180 19.26 27.24 0.27
CA PHE A 180 19.84 26.79 1.53
C PHE A 180 18.83 25.91 2.28
N LEU A 181 19.30 25.02 3.16
CA LEU A 181 18.56 23.98 3.86
C LEU A 181 17.31 24.53 4.54
N LYS A 182 17.41 25.70 5.19
CA LYS A 182 16.28 26.39 5.83
C LYS A 182 15.13 26.76 4.86
N ASP A 183 15.45 26.93 3.58
CA ASP A 183 14.53 27.33 2.52
C ASP A 183 14.14 26.13 1.62
N VAL A 184 14.65 24.93 1.91
CA VAL A 184 14.34 23.70 1.17
C VAL A 184 12.92 23.24 1.49
N VAL A 185 12.14 22.97 0.44
CA VAL A 185 10.88 22.24 0.56
C VAL A 185 11.19 20.74 0.57
N PRO A 186 10.89 20.00 1.65
CA PRO A 186 11.18 18.57 1.72
C PRO A 186 10.52 17.76 0.60
N MET A 187 11.16 16.64 0.23
CA MET A 187 10.60 15.70 -0.73
C MET A 187 9.28 15.14 -0.19
N ALA A 188 8.18 15.46 -0.87
CA ALA A 188 6.86 15.00 -0.46
C ALA A 188 6.81 13.46 -0.38
N PRO A 189 6.09 12.87 0.59
CA PRO A 189 5.88 11.43 0.62
C PRO A 189 5.10 10.99 -0.62
N LYS A 190 5.21 9.70 -0.95
CA LYS A 190 4.33 9.11 -1.97
C LYS A 190 2.89 9.12 -1.46
N ARG A 191 1.94 9.30 -2.39
CA ARG A 191 0.51 9.41 -2.08
C ARG A 191 -0.14 8.05 -1.89
N THR A 192 -1.28 8.04 -1.21
CA THR A 192 -2.20 6.91 -1.09
C THR A 192 -3.47 7.21 -1.87
N LEU A 193 -3.80 6.37 -2.86
CA LEU A 193 -5.06 6.47 -3.61
C LEU A 193 -6.12 5.55 -2.98
N VAL A 194 -7.24 6.12 -2.55
CA VAL A 194 -8.38 5.38 -1.99
C VAL A 194 -9.50 5.32 -3.03
N LEU A 195 -9.81 4.11 -3.50
CA LEU A 195 -10.82 3.84 -4.52
C LEU A 195 -12.11 3.33 -3.89
N GLY A 196 -13.26 3.74 -4.42
CA GLY A 196 -14.56 3.45 -3.80
C GLY A 196 -14.79 4.33 -2.56
N SER A 197 -14.32 5.57 -2.63
CA SER A 197 -14.30 6.51 -1.49
C SER A 197 -15.68 6.92 -0.98
N HIS A 198 -16.74 6.77 -1.78
CA HIS A 198 -18.13 6.94 -1.38
C HIS A 198 -18.74 5.66 -0.76
N GLY A 199 -18.00 4.56 -0.69
CA GLY A 199 -18.40 3.35 0.01
C GLY A 199 -18.29 3.46 1.54
N GLN A 200 -18.88 2.50 2.26
CA GLN A 200 -18.82 2.44 3.73
C GLN A 200 -17.37 2.43 4.24
N LEU A 201 -16.50 1.61 3.64
CA LEU A 201 -15.09 1.55 4.00
C LEU A 201 -14.31 2.76 3.49
N GLY A 202 -14.57 3.25 2.29
CA GLY A 202 -13.91 4.43 1.74
C GLY A 202 -14.06 5.65 2.65
N ARG A 203 -15.28 5.88 3.17
CA ARG A 203 -15.54 6.90 4.19
C ARG A 203 -14.81 6.63 5.50
N ALA A 204 -14.79 5.39 5.99
CA ALA A 204 -14.07 5.04 7.22
C ALA A 204 -12.55 5.24 7.10
N VAL A 205 -11.96 4.92 5.95
CA VAL A 205 -10.54 5.19 5.66
C VAL A 205 -10.26 6.69 5.64
N ARG A 206 -11.15 7.50 5.06
CA ARG A 206 -11.04 8.96 5.10
C ARG A 206 -11.10 9.50 6.53
N ALA A 207 -12.11 9.10 7.29
CA ALA A 207 -12.28 9.52 8.68
C ALA A 207 -11.08 9.12 9.56
N TYR A 208 -10.52 7.93 9.33
CA TYR A 208 -9.29 7.51 10.00
C TYR A 208 -8.11 8.42 9.66
N ALA A 209 -7.86 8.67 8.37
CA ALA A 209 -6.76 9.54 7.95
C ALA A 209 -6.89 10.97 8.50
N GLU A 210 -8.09 11.54 8.47
CA GLU A 210 -8.36 12.89 8.99
C GLU A 210 -8.18 12.97 10.53
N SER A 211 -8.69 11.98 11.27
CA SER A 211 -8.56 11.94 12.75
C SER A 211 -7.15 11.72 13.26
N HIS A 212 -6.26 11.19 12.41
CA HIS A 212 -4.84 10.97 12.71
C HIS A 212 -3.92 11.99 12.00
N GLU A 213 -4.49 13.04 11.41
CA GLU A 213 -3.75 14.12 10.71
C GLU A 213 -2.82 13.59 9.59
N LEU A 214 -3.18 12.47 8.97
CA LEU A 214 -2.40 11.88 7.90
C LEU A 214 -2.61 12.67 6.60
N SER A 215 -1.52 12.92 5.88
CA SER A 215 -1.52 13.67 4.62
C SER A 215 -1.16 12.79 3.43
N GLY A 216 -1.37 13.30 2.20
CA GLY A 216 -1.01 12.59 0.97
C GLY A 216 -2.07 11.58 0.49
N PHE A 217 -3.32 11.72 0.92
CA PHE A 217 -4.43 10.89 0.44
C PHE A 217 -5.14 11.55 -0.74
N GLU A 218 -5.44 10.75 -1.75
CA GLU A 218 -6.31 11.09 -2.86
C GLU A 218 -7.50 10.12 -2.85
N TYR A 219 -8.71 10.64 -3.01
CA TYR A 219 -9.93 9.85 -2.90
C TYR A 219 -10.67 9.91 -4.23
N ALA A 220 -10.95 8.74 -4.80
CA ALA A 220 -11.72 8.62 -6.03
C ALA A 220 -12.85 7.59 -5.89
N ASP A 221 -13.88 7.77 -6.70
CA ASP A 221 -14.99 6.84 -6.85
C ASP A 221 -15.31 6.66 -8.34
N ALA A 222 -16.30 5.85 -8.70
CA ALA A 222 -16.59 5.48 -10.09
C ALA A 222 -16.91 6.68 -11.00
N ASP A 223 -17.28 7.84 -10.44
CA ASP A 223 -17.55 9.09 -11.16
C ASP A 223 -16.26 9.84 -11.58
N THR A 224 -15.15 9.58 -10.89
CA THR A 224 -13.86 10.28 -11.07
C THR A 224 -12.76 9.33 -11.54
N PHE A 225 -12.84 8.06 -11.15
CA PHE A 225 -11.95 6.98 -11.55
C PHE A 225 -12.73 5.65 -11.59
N ASP A 226 -13.25 5.28 -12.77
CA ASP A 226 -13.78 3.93 -12.98
C ASP A 226 -12.61 2.95 -13.10
N ILE A 227 -12.42 2.13 -12.05
CA ILE A 227 -11.35 1.12 -12.02
C ILE A 227 -11.38 0.16 -13.22
N SER A 228 -12.53 0.02 -13.86
CA SER A 228 -12.73 -0.86 -15.01
C SER A 228 -12.51 -0.19 -16.38
N ASP A 229 -12.23 1.11 -16.41
CA ASP A 229 -11.91 1.86 -17.62
C ASP A 229 -10.38 2.01 -17.76
N PRO A 230 -9.73 1.34 -18.73
CA PRO A 230 -8.31 1.50 -18.99
C PRO A 230 -7.89 2.96 -19.26
N ALA A 231 -8.77 3.79 -19.81
CA ALA A 231 -8.44 5.18 -20.12
C ALA A 231 -8.23 6.04 -18.86
N ALA A 232 -8.93 5.71 -17.76
CA ALA A 232 -8.82 6.42 -16.49
C ALA A 232 -7.40 6.38 -15.90
N TYR A 233 -6.65 5.30 -16.17
CA TYR A 233 -5.29 5.11 -15.66
C TYR A 233 -4.26 6.06 -16.28
N ASN A 234 -4.54 6.62 -17.46
CA ASN A 234 -3.64 7.56 -18.13
C ASN A 234 -3.62 8.95 -17.48
N ALA A 235 -4.59 9.25 -16.62
CA ALA A 235 -4.69 10.54 -15.93
C ALA A 235 -3.79 10.63 -14.68
N TYR A 236 -3.13 9.54 -14.30
CA TYR A 236 -2.38 9.41 -13.06
C TYR A 236 -0.89 9.20 -13.34
N ASP A 237 -0.03 10.00 -12.69
CA ASP A 237 1.39 9.71 -12.58
C ASP A 237 1.60 8.72 -11.43
N TRP A 238 1.57 7.43 -11.75
CA TRP A 238 1.64 6.33 -10.80
C TRP A 238 2.93 6.29 -9.99
N ASP A 239 4.01 6.92 -10.45
CA ASP A 239 5.27 6.99 -9.70
C ASP A 239 5.15 7.88 -8.44
N LEU A 240 4.15 8.76 -8.39
CA LEU A 240 3.83 9.57 -7.22
C LEU A 240 3.07 8.80 -6.14
N TYR A 241 2.57 7.60 -6.44
CA TYR A 241 1.80 6.78 -5.52
C TYR A 241 2.65 5.67 -4.89
N GLY A 242 2.40 5.43 -3.61
CA GLY A 242 3.04 4.39 -2.81
C GLY A 242 2.07 3.31 -2.38
N THR A 243 0.78 3.66 -2.28
CA THR A 243 -0.28 2.74 -1.87
C THR A 243 -1.56 2.98 -2.66
N ILE A 244 -2.26 1.91 -3.02
CA ILE A 244 -3.64 1.92 -3.47
C ILE A 244 -4.47 1.14 -2.46
N ILE A 245 -5.52 1.76 -1.91
CA ILE A 245 -6.54 1.11 -1.10
C ILE A 245 -7.78 0.93 -1.96
N ASN A 246 -7.99 -0.30 -2.44
CA ASN A 246 -9.13 -0.65 -3.27
C ASN A 246 -10.33 -1.11 -2.43
N ALA A 247 -11.21 -0.16 -2.09
CA ALA A 247 -12.53 -0.43 -1.49
C ALA A 247 -13.67 -0.44 -2.53
N ALA A 248 -13.35 -0.31 -3.83
CA ALA A 248 -14.33 -0.35 -4.91
C ALA A 248 -14.70 -1.81 -5.25
N ALA A 249 -16.00 -2.09 -5.30
CA ALA A 249 -16.52 -3.39 -5.71
C ALA A 249 -17.97 -3.30 -6.17
N PHE A 250 -18.36 -4.21 -7.07
CA PHE A 250 -19.76 -4.53 -7.28
C PHE A 250 -20.22 -5.46 -6.14
N THR A 251 -21.02 -4.93 -5.22
CA THR A 251 -21.43 -5.62 -3.97
C THR A 251 -22.88 -6.09 -3.96
N ALA A 252 -23.65 -5.83 -5.02
CA ALA A 252 -25.05 -6.23 -5.11
C ALA A 252 -25.16 -7.73 -5.46
N VAL A 253 -24.98 -8.59 -4.46
CA VAL A 253 -24.88 -10.06 -4.58
C VAL A 253 -25.97 -10.67 -5.45
N ASP A 254 -27.24 -10.39 -5.17
CA ASP A 254 -28.36 -10.95 -5.94
C ASP A 254 -28.42 -10.38 -7.36
N LYS A 255 -28.07 -9.09 -7.54
CA LYS A 255 -28.02 -8.48 -8.88
C LYS A 255 -26.92 -9.11 -9.73
N ALA A 256 -25.84 -9.62 -9.13
CA ALA A 256 -24.75 -10.28 -9.85
C ALA A 256 -25.22 -11.54 -10.59
N GLU A 257 -26.37 -12.12 -10.24
CA GLU A 257 -26.92 -13.29 -10.94
C GLU A 257 -27.71 -12.96 -12.21
N THR A 258 -28.06 -11.68 -12.45
CA THR A 258 -28.73 -11.28 -13.69
C THR A 258 -27.75 -11.22 -14.87
N PRO A 259 -28.19 -11.36 -16.13
CA PRO A 259 -27.29 -11.27 -17.28
C PRO A 259 -26.47 -9.98 -17.31
N GLU A 260 -27.09 -8.84 -16.96
CA GLU A 260 -26.43 -7.52 -16.90
C GLU A 260 -25.49 -7.44 -15.70
N GLY A 261 -25.94 -7.90 -14.53
CA GLY A 261 -25.16 -7.85 -13.30
C GLY A 261 -23.95 -8.78 -13.33
N ARG A 262 -24.03 -9.94 -14.01
CA ARG A 262 -22.87 -10.81 -14.27
C ARG A 262 -21.78 -10.03 -15.00
N ARG A 263 -22.12 -9.38 -16.12
CA ARG A 263 -21.16 -8.57 -16.89
C ARG A 263 -20.59 -7.42 -16.05
N ALA A 264 -21.43 -6.73 -15.28
CA ALA A 264 -21.00 -5.64 -14.41
C ALA A 264 -20.06 -6.13 -13.29
N ALA A 265 -20.39 -7.24 -12.63
CA ALA A 265 -19.57 -7.83 -11.57
C ALA A 265 -18.20 -8.25 -12.09
N TRP A 266 -18.13 -8.93 -13.24
CA TRP A 266 -16.85 -9.28 -13.87
C TRP A 266 -16.06 -8.05 -14.31
N LYS A 267 -16.72 -7.06 -14.90
CA LYS A 267 -16.08 -5.81 -15.33
C LYS A 267 -15.44 -5.07 -14.14
N VAL A 268 -16.18 -4.89 -13.04
CA VAL A 268 -15.66 -4.15 -11.88
C VAL A 268 -14.71 -5.00 -11.03
N ASN A 269 -15.18 -6.15 -10.54
CA ASN A 269 -14.42 -6.92 -9.54
C ASN A 269 -13.21 -7.63 -10.16
N VAL A 270 -13.28 -8.07 -11.42
CA VAL A 270 -12.19 -8.84 -12.06
C VAL A 270 -11.35 -7.95 -12.96
N GLN A 271 -11.92 -7.39 -14.03
CA GLN A 271 -11.16 -6.57 -14.98
C GLN A 271 -10.58 -5.33 -14.28
N GLY A 272 -11.39 -4.61 -13.49
CA GLY A 272 -10.92 -3.43 -12.78
C GLY A 272 -9.80 -3.73 -11.78
N THR A 273 -9.95 -4.78 -10.98
CA THR A 273 -8.89 -5.22 -10.06
C THR A 273 -7.63 -5.70 -10.81
N GLY A 274 -7.79 -6.34 -11.97
CA GLY A 274 -6.66 -6.77 -12.80
C GLY A 274 -5.82 -5.60 -13.32
N LEU A 275 -6.48 -4.51 -13.73
CA LEU A 275 -5.78 -3.27 -14.14
C LEU A 275 -5.05 -2.62 -12.95
N LEU A 276 -5.67 -2.57 -11.77
CA LEU A 276 -5.01 -2.11 -10.55
C LEU A 276 -3.79 -2.96 -10.19
N ALA A 277 -3.91 -4.29 -10.27
CA ALA A 277 -2.81 -5.20 -10.00
C ALA A 277 -1.66 -5.03 -11.00
N GLN A 278 -1.96 -4.79 -12.28
CA GLN A 278 -0.96 -4.49 -13.29
C GLN A 278 -0.17 -3.22 -12.93
N VAL A 279 -0.86 -2.11 -12.70
CA VAL A 279 -0.22 -0.83 -12.36
C VAL A 279 0.56 -0.93 -11.06
N ALA A 280 0.01 -1.62 -10.04
CA ALA A 280 0.70 -1.81 -8.77
C ALA A 280 2.02 -2.58 -8.92
N ARG A 281 2.08 -3.59 -9.80
CA ARG A 281 3.35 -4.27 -10.11
C ARG A 281 4.32 -3.37 -10.86
N GLU A 282 3.85 -2.68 -11.90
CA GLU A 282 4.69 -1.87 -12.78
C GLU A 282 5.36 -0.73 -12.00
N HIS A 283 4.62 -0.09 -11.11
CA HIS A 283 5.07 1.06 -10.32
C HIS A 283 5.47 0.73 -8.88
N LYS A 284 5.48 -0.56 -8.52
CA LYS A 284 5.84 -1.07 -7.17
C LYS A 284 5.02 -0.40 -6.06
N ILE A 285 3.72 -0.27 -6.30
CA ILE A 285 2.76 0.30 -5.38
C ILE A 285 2.23 -0.82 -4.48
N THR A 286 2.07 -0.54 -3.19
CA THR A 286 1.39 -1.47 -2.28
C THR A 286 -0.09 -1.49 -2.59
N LEU A 287 -0.65 -2.66 -2.92
CA LEU A 287 -2.08 -2.82 -3.21
C LEU A 287 -2.81 -3.45 -2.02
N VAL A 288 -3.64 -2.66 -1.34
CA VAL A 288 -4.60 -3.15 -0.36
C VAL A 288 -5.92 -3.44 -1.07
N HIS A 289 -6.36 -4.69 -1.08
CA HIS A 289 -7.60 -5.13 -1.71
C HIS A 289 -8.56 -5.72 -0.70
N ILE A 290 -9.82 -5.27 -0.74
CA ILE A 290 -10.86 -5.78 0.14
C ILE A 290 -11.61 -6.90 -0.55
N SER A 291 -11.57 -8.08 0.04
CA SER A 291 -12.26 -9.27 -0.43
C SER A 291 -13.40 -9.69 0.49
N SER A 292 -13.94 -10.89 0.30
CA SER A 292 -15.13 -11.37 0.99
C SER A 292 -14.99 -12.83 1.42
N ASP A 293 -15.67 -13.19 2.49
CA ASP A 293 -16.02 -14.56 2.88
C ASP A 293 -16.71 -15.38 1.77
N TYR A 294 -17.39 -14.73 0.81
CA TYR A 294 -18.09 -15.38 -0.30
C TYR A 294 -17.16 -16.06 -1.32
N VAL A 295 -15.84 -15.98 -1.12
CA VAL A 295 -14.86 -16.76 -1.87
C VAL A 295 -14.87 -18.25 -1.49
N PHE A 296 -15.55 -18.61 -0.39
CA PHE A 296 -15.74 -19.96 0.12
C PHE A 296 -17.18 -20.46 -0.06
N ASP A 297 -17.39 -21.77 0.17
CA ASP A 297 -18.71 -22.41 0.10
C ASP A 297 -19.46 -22.48 1.45
N GLY A 298 -18.76 -22.21 2.55
CA GLY A 298 -19.32 -22.29 3.90
C GLY A 298 -19.26 -23.68 4.54
N VAL A 299 -18.44 -24.61 4.01
CA VAL A 299 -18.27 -25.96 4.58
C VAL A 299 -17.34 -25.96 5.78
N GLU A 300 -16.18 -25.30 5.68
CA GLU A 300 -15.18 -25.22 6.76
C GLU A 300 -15.63 -24.32 7.92
N GLN A 301 -15.17 -24.62 9.13
CA GLN A 301 -15.54 -23.87 10.35
C GLN A 301 -14.37 -23.79 11.36
N PRO A 302 -13.69 -22.63 11.51
CA PRO A 302 -13.76 -21.41 10.68
C PRO A 302 -12.98 -21.54 9.37
N HIS A 303 -13.21 -20.62 8.43
CA HIS A 303 -12.45 -20.51 7.19
C HIS A 303 -11.08 -19.86 7.42
N THR A 304 -10.02 -20.41 6.83
CA THR A 304 -8.64 -19.91 6.97
C THR A 304 -8.15 -19.24 5.70
N GLU A 305 -7.05 -18.48 5.74
CA GLU A 305 -6.51 -17.81 4.56
C GLU A 305 -5.96 -18.77 3.50
N GLU A 306 -5.51 -19.96 3.92
CA GLU A 306 -4.94 -21.01 3.07
C GLU A 306 -5.99 -21.92 2.44
N GLU A 307 -7.27 -21.74 2.79
CA GLU A 307 -8.37 -22.50 2.21
C GLU A 307 -8.52 -22.21 0.71
N SER A 308 -8.76 -23.27 -0.06
CA SER A 308 -8.97 -23.16 -1.51
C SER A 308 -10.34 -22.54 -1.83
N PHE A 309 -10.39 -21.76 -2.91
CA PHE A 309 -11.63 -21.11 -3.33
C PHE A 309 -12.71 -22.10 -3.77
N ALA A 310 -13.92 -21.90 -3.25
CA ALA A 310 -15.13 -22.65 -3.61
C ALA A 310 -16.39 -21.75 -3.63
N PRO A 311 -16.41 -20.63 -4.37
CA PRO A 311 -17.51 -19.68 -4.31
C PRO A 311 -18.82 -20.23 -4.91
N LEU A 312 -19.94 -20.02 -4.22
CA LEU A 312 -21.27 -20.48 -4.65
C LEU A 312 -22.02 -19.54 -5.60
N SER A 313 -21.68 -18.25 -5.60
CA SER A 313 -22.37 -17.20 -6.37
C SER A 313 -21.45 -16.51 -7.37
N VAL A 314 -22.04 -15.81 -8.35
CA VAL A 314 -21.27 -14.98 -9.28
C VAL A 314 -20.46 -13.92 -8.53
N TYR A 315 -21.05 -13.27 -7.52
CA TYR A 315 -20.32 -12.31 -6.68
C TYR A 315 -19.07 -12.96 -6.08
N GLY A 316 -19.23 -14.11 -5.40
CA GLY A 316 -18.13 -14.88 -4.84
C GLY A 316 -17.06 -15.27 -5.87
N GLN A 317 -17.48 -15.74 -7.05
CA GLN A 317 -16.58 -16.11 -8.15
C GLN A 317 -15.73 -14.93 -8.59
N THR A 318 -16.36 -13.75 -8.76
CA THR A 318 -15.62 -12.55 -9.17
C THR A 318 -14.68 -12.03 -8.08
N LYS A 319 -15.01 -12.19 -6.79
CA LYS A 319 -14.12 -11.85 -5.67
C LYS A 319 -12.95 -12.83 -5.56
N ALA A 320 -13.18 -14.14 -5.74
CA ALA A 320 -12.12 -15.14 -5.76
C ALA A 320 -11.15 -14.94 -6.94
N ALA A 321 -11.68 -14.58 -8.11
CA ALA A 321 -10.86 -14.23 -9.27
C ALA A 321 -10.04 -12.94 -9.00
N ALA A 322 -10.63 -11.94 -8.33
CA ALA A 322 -9.93 -10.73 -7.92
C ALA A 322 -8.77 -11.04 -6.95
N ASP A 323 -8.99 -11.89 -5.94
CA ASP A 323 -7.93 -12.34 -5.02
C ASP A 323 -6.75 -12.93 -5.80
N GLN A 324 -7.01 -13.86 -6.73
CA GLN A 324 -5.95 -14.48 -7.55
C GLN A 324 -5.19 -13.47 -8.42
N LEU A 325 -5.83 -12.39 -8.88
CA LEU A 325 -5.13 -11.34 -9.63
C LEU A 325 -4.24 -10.50 -8.71
N VAL A 326 -4.71 -10.19 -7.49
CA VAL A 326 -3.97 -9.37 -6.53
C VAL A 326 -2.73 -10.10 -6.00
N THR A 327 -2.76 -11.44 -5.86
CA THR A 327 -1.56 -12.20 -5.44
C THR A 327 -0.38 -12.06 -6.41
N THR A 328 -0.62 -11.62 -7.65
CA THR A 328 0.46 -11.33 -8.60
C THR A 328 1.26 -10.07 -8.24
N VAL A 329 0.73 -9.20 -7.39
CA VAL A 329 1.40 -7.99 -6.89
C VAL A 329 2.31 -8.36 -5.73
N PRO A 330 3.64 -8.18 -5.78
CA PRO A 330 4.52 -8.58 -4.67
C PRO A 330 4.21 -7.91 -3.32
N SER A 331 3.79 -6.64 -3.37
CA SER A 331 3.43 -5.84 -2.21
C SER A 331 1.91 -5.72 -2.11
N HIS A 332 1.23 -6.77 -1.65
CA HIS A 332 -0.22 -6.76 -1.50
C HIS A 332 -0.69 -7.10 -0.09
N TYR A 333 -1.83 -6.55 0.27
CA TYR A 333 -2.64 -6.99 1.40
C TYR A 333 -4.05 -7.31 0.87
N ILE A 334 -4.48 -8.56 0.98
CA ILE A 334 -5.88 -8.93 0.72
C ILE A 334 -6.57 -9.06 2.08
N LEU A 335 -7.57 -8.23 2.37
CA LEU A 335 -8.38 -8.36 3.57
C LEU A 335 -9.72 -9.01 3.22
N ARG A 336 -9.89 -10.29 3.56
CA ARG A 336 -11.19 -10.99 3.44
C ARG A 336 -12.05 -10.61 4.63
N SER A 337 -13.22 -10.04 4.37
CA SER A 337 -14.13 -9.58 5.41
C SER A 337 -15.55 -10.07 5.17
N SER A 338 -16.43 -9.92 6.15
CA SER A 338 -17.83 -10.29 6.03
C SER A 338 -18.72 -9.23 6.68
N TRP A 339 -19.93 -9.09 6.12
CA TRP A 339 -21.04 -8.36 6.74
C TRP A 339 -20.67 -6.95 7.20
N ILE A 340 -20.11 -6.16 6.28
CA ILE A 340 -19.56 -4.84 6.58
C ILE A 340 -20.66 -3.84 6.97
N VAL A 341 -20.48 -3.20 8.12
CA VAL A 341 -21.33 -2.14 8.68
C VAL A 341 -20.53 -0.86 8.81
N GLY A 342 -21.00 0.23 8.22
CA GLY A 342 -20.44 1.56 8.38
C GLY A 342 -21.47 2.61 7.96
N ASP A 343 -21.01 3.83 7.72
CA ASP A 343 -21.91 4.90 7.27
C ASP A 343 -22.54 4.54 5.91
N GLY A 344 -23.88 4.54 5.84
CA GLY A 344 -24.68 4.23 4.65
C GLY A 344 -25.72 3.12 4.84
N LYS A 345 -26.27 2.66 3.71
CA LYS A 345 -27.26 1.56 3.69
C LYS A 345 -26.58 0.22 3.93
N ASN A 346 -26.98 -0.48 4.98
CA ASN A 346 -26.51 -1.82 5.32
C ASN A 346 -27.62 -2.62 6.04
N PHE A 347 -27.31 -3.83 6.46
CA PHE A 347 -28.28 -4.69 7.15
C PHE A 347 -28.75 -4.08 8.47
N VAL A 348 -27.84 -3.51 9.26
CA VAL A 348 -28.15 -2.94 10.57
C VAL A 348 -29.10 -1.75 10.44
N THR A 349 -28.80 -0.81 9.54
CA THR A 349 -29.67 0.36 9.31
C THR A 349 -31.04 -0.05 8.76
N ARG A 350 -31.10 -1.09 7.92
CA ARG A 350 -32.38 -1.66 7.45
C ARG A 350 -33.19 -2.27 8.59
N MET A 351 -32.59 -3.11 9.42
CA MET A 351 -33.29 -3.77 10.53
C MET A 351 -33.71 -2.79 11.62
N ALA A 352 -32.90 -1.77 11.91
CA ALA A 352 -33.27 -0.69 12.82
C ALA A 352 -34.48 0.11 12.30
N GLY A 353 -34.53 0.40 10.99
CA GLY A 353 -35.68 1.03 10.36
C GLY A 353 -36.96 0.19 10.45
N LEU A 354 -36.86 -1.12 10.20
CA LEU A 354 -37.99 -2.06 10.35
C LEU A 354 -38.42 -2.20 11.81
N ALA A 355 -37.49 -2.20 12.76
CA ALA A 355 -37.82 -2.23 14.18
C ALA A 355 -38.55 -0.95 14.63
N LYS A 356 -38.14 0.22 14.09
CA LYS A 356 -38.85 1.48 14.32
C LYS A 356 -40.27 1.43 13.77
N GLU A 357 -40.45 0.94 12.53
CA GLU A 357 -41.77 0.73 11.93
C GLU A 357 -42.62 -0.21 12.79
N ALA A 358 -42.07 -1.34 13.21
CA ALA A 358 -42.75 -2.31 14.07
C ALA A 358 -43.23 -1.69 15.39
N ARG A 359 -42.42 -0.83 16.01
CA ARG A 359 -42.77 -0.12 17.25
C ARG A 359 -43.90 0.89 17.04
N GLU A 360 -43.93 1.54 15.88
CA GLU A 360 -44.92 2.58 15.56
C GLU A 360 -46.26 2.00 15.09
N SER A 361 -46.24 0.93 14.29
CA SER A 361 -47.42 0.35 13.65
C SER A 361 -47.92 -0.95 14.31
N GLY A 362 -47.10 -1.60 15.13
CA GLY A 362 -47.35 -2.92 15.71
C GLY A 362 -47.20 -4.10 14.73
N SER A 363 -46.79 -3.84 13.48
CA SER A 363 -46.62 -4.87 12.45
C SER A 363 -45.53 -4.50 11.45
N VAL A 364 -44.68 -5.45 11.07
CA VAL A 364 -43.66 -5.24 10.04
C VAL A 364 -43.43 -6.52 9.26
N THR A 365 -43.01 -6.40 8.00
CA THR A 365 -42.53 -7.54 7.21
C THR A 365 -41.00 -7.59 7.27
N ALA A 366 -40.47 -8.20 8.34
CA ALA A 366 -39.05 -8.44 8.51
C ALA A 366 -38.76 -9.95 8.38
N GLN A 367 -37.74 -10.31 7.59
CA GLN A 367 -37.30 -11.68 7.41
C GLN A 367 -35.78 -11.76 7.51
N ALA A 368 -35.27 -12.80 8.17
CA ALA A 368 -33.83 -13.04 8.30
C ALA A 368 -33.51 -14.55 8.36
N PRO A 369 -32.41 -15.00 7.70
CA PRO A 369 -32.05 -16.40 7.66
C PRO A 369 -31.47 -16.88 8.99
N THR A 370 -31.91 -18.07 9.41
CA THR A 370 -31.40 -18.74 10.61
C THR A 370 -30.22 -19.68 10.33
N ASP A 371 -30.00 -20.05 9.07
CA ASP A 371 -28.98 -21.03 8.65
C ASP A 371 -27.74 -20.42 7.97
N GLN A 372 -27.61 -19.09 8.03
CA GLN A 372 -26.40 -18.37 7.61
C GLN A 372 -25.77 -17.66 8.79
N VAL A 373 -24.58 -18.10 9.20
CA VAL A 373 -23.87 -17.67 10.41
C VAL A 373 -22.54 -17.01 10.10
N GLY A 374 -22.11 -16.07 10.94
CA GLY A 374 -20.91 -15.27 10.73
C GLY A 374 -20.75 -14.18 11.80
N ARG A 375 -19.99 -13.13 11.48
CA ARG A 375 -19.74 -11.98 12.36
C ARG A 375 -19.90 -10.68 11.57
N LEU A 376 -20.35 -9.63 12.24
CA LEU A 376 -20.33 -8.28 11.66
C LEU A 376 -18.89 -7.76 11.60
N THR A 377 -18.60 -6.94 10.59
CA THR A 377 -17.35 -6.19 10.53
C THR A 377 -17.64 -4.70 10.42
N PHE A 378 -17.18 -3.92 11.38
CA PHE A 378 -17.33 -2.47 11.28
C PHE A 378 -16.28 -1.88 10.33
N ALA A 379 -16.70 -0.99 9.44
CA ALA A 379 -15.82 -0.36 8.45
C ALA A 379 -14.66 0.41 9.12
N GLU A 380 -14.89 0.97 10.31
CA GLU A 380 -13.86 1.60 11.14
C GLU A 380 -12.77 0.60 11.56
N ASP A 381 -13.15 -0.60 11.99
CA ASP A 381 -12.21 -1.66 12.37
C ASP A 381 -11.42 -2.17 11.16
N LEU A 382 -12.08 -2.31 10.02
CA LEU A 382 -11.41 -2.70 8.80
C LEU A 382 -10.42 -1.60 8.34
N ALA A 383 -10.76 -0.32 8.46
CA ALA A 383 -9.84 0.78 8.22
C ALA A 383 -8.64 0.73 9.17
N ARG A 384 -8.85 0.54 10.48
CA ARG A 384 -7.77 0.37 11.47
C ARG A 384 -6.84 -0.79 11.11
N ALA A 385 -7.39 -1.93 10.67
CA ALA A 385 -6.59 -3.08 10.27
C ALA A 385 -5.72 -2.78 9.05
N ILE A 386 -6.24 -2.04 8.07
CA ILE A 386 -5.48 -1.60 6.88
C ILE A 386 -4.28 -0.75 7.31
N PHE A 387 -4.51 0.28 8.14
CA PHE A 387 -3.42 1.16 8.59
C PHE A 387 -2.42 0.43 9.49
N HIS A 388 -2.88 -0.47 10.37
CA HIS A 388 -2.00 -1.33 11.16
C HIS A 388 -1.05 -2.15 10.29
N LEU A 389 -1.57 -2.83 9.24
CA LEU A 389 -0.75 -3.64 8.34
C LEU A 389 0.28 -2.79 7.59
N LEU A 390 -0.11 -1.60 7.12
CA LEU A 390 0.76 -0.65 6.42
C LEU A 390 1.86 -0.11 7.34
N ASP A 391 1.52 0.33 8.55
CA ASP A 391 2.45 0.97 9.48
C ASP A 391 3.43 -0.03 10.09
N ALA A 392 2.93 -1.20 10.50
CA ALA A 392 3.75 -2.27 11.03
C ALA A 392 4.61 -2.97 9.96
N ARG A 393 4.35 -2.69 8.67
CA ARG A 393 4.94 -3.39 7.52
C ARG A 393 4.86 -4.90 7.69
N SER A 394 3.67 -5.37 8.09
CA SER A 394 3.41 -6.79 8.31
C SER A 394 3.68 -7.58 7.02
N PRO A 395 4.00 -8.89 7.09
CA PRO A 395 4.24 -9.68 5.88
C PRO A 395 3.12 -9.53 4.86
N TYR A 396 3.46 -9.22 3.60
CA TYR A 396 2.46 -9.13 2.53
C TYR A 396 1.73 -10.45 2.35
N GLY A 397 0.45 -10.38 1.97
CA GLY A 397 -0.38 -11.56 1.76
C GLY A 397 -1.85 -11.33 2.10
N THR A 398 -2.56 -12.44 2.29
CA THR A 398 -3.98 -12.46 2.66
C THR A 398 -4.15 -12.49 4.17
N TYR A 399 -5.13 -11.74 4.66
CA TYR A 399 -5.56 -11.68 6.06
C TYR A 399 -7.08 -11.74 6.11
N ASN A 400 -7.62 -12.59 6.98
CA ASN A 400 -9.01 -12.56 7.35
C ASN A 400 -9.22 -11.47 8.40
N MET A 401 -10.27 -10.65 8.21
CA MET A 401 -10.59 -9.55 9.12
C MET A 401 -12.10 -9.37 9.26
N THR A 402 -12.59 -9.68 10.47
CA THR A 402 -13.95 -9.40 10.93
C THR A 402 -13.91 -8.86 12.36
N GLY A 403 -15.05 -8.46 12.94
CA GLY A 403 -15.08 -8.27 14.39
C GLY A 403 -14.87 -9.60 15.13
N GLU A 404 -14.30 -9.56 16.34
CA GLU A 404 -14.18 -10.76 17.18
C GLU A 404 -15.51 -11.05 17.91
N GLY A 405 -15.61 -12.24 18.53
CA GLY A 405 -16.77 -12.64 19.33
C GLY A 405 -17.41 -13.95 18.87
N ASP A 406 -18.64 -14.15 19.29
CA ASP A 406 -19.44 -15.32 18.93
C ASP A 406 -19.87 -15.29 17.46
N THR A 407 -20.08 -16.47 16.89
CA THR A 407 -20.64 -16.65 15.55
C THR A 407 -22.15 -16.81 15.67
N VAL A 408 -22.92 -15.99 14.95
CA VAL A 408 -24.38 -16.01 15.03
C VAL A 408 -25.05 -15.86 13.69
N SER A 409 -26.34 -16.19 13.62
CA SER A 409 -27.13 -16.04 12.40
C SER A 409 -27.53 -14.60 12.13
N TRP A 410 -27.86 -14.28 10.87
CA TRP A 410 -28.52 -13.02 10.53
C TRP A 410 -29.81 -12.79 11.32
N HIS A 411 -30.57 -13.85 11.60
CA HIS A 411 -31.76 -13.78 12.45
C HIS A 411 -31.42 -13.33 13.87
N ASP A 412 -30.35 -13.84 14.47
CA ASP A 412 -29.95 -13.46 15.84
C ASP A 412 -29.48 -12.00 15.89
N ILE A 413 -28.76 -11.53 14.87
CA ILE A 413 -28.38 -10.11 14.73
C ILE A 413 -29.63 -9.23 14.60
N ALA A 414 -30.59 -9.62 13.74
CA ALA A 414 -31.83 -8.88 13.59
C ALA A 414 -32.64 -8.84 14.90
N ALA A 415 -32.72 -9.95 15.62
CA ALA A 415 -33.40 -10.03 16.91
C ALA A 415 -32.75 -9.11 17.95
N ASP A 416 -31.41 -9.08 18.01
CA ASP A 416 -30.66 -8.16 18.89
C ASP A 416 -30.96 -6.69 18.55
N ILE A 417 -30.94 -6.33 17.27
CA ILE A 417 -31.29 -4.98 16.81
C ILE A 417 -32.74 -4.62 17.19
N PHE A 418 -33.70 -5.52 17.00
CA PHE A 418 -35.10 -5.28 17.37
C PHE A 418 -35.24 -5.01 18.87
N VAL A 419 -34.60 -5.84 19.71
CA VAL A 419 -34.61 -5.67 21.17
C VAL A 419 -33.99 -4.33 21.56
N GLN A 420 -32.83 -3.97 21.01
CA GLN A 420 -32.17 -2.68 21.29
C GLN A 420 -33.00 -1.47 20.84
N MET A 421 -33.80 -1.62 19.78
CA MET A 421 -34.74 -0.60 19.28
C MET A 421 -36.08 -0.55 20.04
N GLY A 422 -36.30 -1.46 20.99
CA GLY A 422 -37.54 -1.58 21.76
C GLY A 422 -38.70 -2.19 20.98
N ALA A 423 -38.42 -3.04 20.00
CA ALA A 423 -39.40 -3.80 19.23
C ALA A 423 -39.37 -5.30 19.57
N GLU A 424 -40.48 -6.00 19.37
CA GLU A 424 -40.59 -7.44 19.62
C GLU A 424 -39.87 -8.25 18.54
N SER A 425 -38.85 -9.02 18.93
CA SER A 425 -38.06 -9.84 18.01
C SER A 425 -38.86 -10.99 17.39
N SER A 426 -39.99 -11.38 17.98
CA SER A 426 -40.91 -12.37 17.42
C SER A 426 -41.59 -11.92 16.12
N LEU A 427 -41.50 -10.63 15.77
CA LEU A 427 -42.00 -10.08 14.51
C LEU A 427 -41.08 -10.40 13.31
N ILE A 428 -39.89 -10.97 13.57
CA ILE A 428 -38.96 -11.39 12.53
C ILE A 428 -39.34 -12.80 12.08
N GLU A 429 -39.75 -12.91 10.82
CA GLU A 429 -40.01 -14.19 10.20
C GLU A 429 -38.69 -14.92 9.87
N LYS A 430 -38.64 -16.20 10.22
CA LYS A 430 -37.48 -17.07 9.94
C LYS A 430 -37.53 -17.54 8.49
N ASN A 431 -36.39 -17.56 7.83
CA ASN A 431 -36.21 -18.26 6.56
C ASN A 431 -34.85 -18.99 6.51
N SER A 432 -34.56 -19.63 5.39
CA SER A 432 -33.23 -20.15 5.06
C SER A 432 -32.63 -19.48 3.83
N VAL A 433 -31.30 -19.50 3.70
CA VAL A 433 -30.63 -18.99 2.50
C VAL A 433 -31.09 -19.69 1.22
N ALA A 434 -31.38 -21.00 1.31
CA ALA A 434 -31.84 -21.78 0.16
C ALA A 434 -33.27 -21.41 -0.25
N GLU A 435 -34.17 -21.19 0.71
CA GLU A 435 -35.53 -20.72 0.43
C GLU A 435 -35.52 -19.32 -0.14
N TYR A 436 -34.74 -18.40 0.44
CA TYR A 436 -34.59 -17.04 -0.06
C TYR A 436 -34.09 -17.02 -1.51
N ALA A 437 -33.02 -17.77 -1.82
CA ALA A 437 -32.46 -17.84 -3.16
C ALA A 437 -33.48 -18.41 -4.17
N ARG A 438 -34.20 -19.49 -3.80
CA ARG A 438 -35.24 -20.08 -4.65
C ARG A 438 -36.41 -19.14 -4.89
N ALA A 439 -36.86 -18.41 -3.87
CA ALA A 439 -38.00 -17.50 -3.96
C ALA A 439 -37.69 -16.24 -4.79
N THR A 440 -36.44 -15.75 -4.73
CA THR A 440 -36.04 -14.51 -5.38
C THR A 440 -35.32 -14.71 -6.72
N GLY A 441 -34.89 -15.95 -7.01
CA GLY A 441 -33.90 -16.21 -8.08
C GLY A 441 -32.54 -15.58 -7.77
N GLY A 442 -32.29 -15.24 -6.49
CA GLY A 442 -31.08 -14.59 -6.01
C GLY A 442 -29.91 -15.57 -5.85
N ALA A 443 -28.79 -15.05 -5.36
CA ALA A 443 -27.56 -15.81 -5.30
C ALA A 443 -27.57 -16.85 -4.17
N MET A 444 -26.92 -17.99 -4.40
CA MET A 444 -26.63 -18.95 -3.33
C MET A 444 -25.59 -18.33 -2.37
N ARG A 445 -25.83 -18.44 -1.08
CA ARG A 445 -24.98 -17.88 -0.02
C ARG A 445 -24.35 -19.00 0.81
N PRO A 446 -23.09 -18.86 1.22
CA PRO A 446 -22.44 -19.82 2.12
C PRO A 446 -23.18 -19.81 3.47
N ARG A 447 -23.33 -21.00 4.08
CA ARG A 447 -24.01 -21.14 5.37
C ARG A 447 -23.13 -20.74 6.54
N ASN A 448 -21.83 -20.98 6.45
CA ASN A 448 -20.86 -20.44 7.39
C ASN A 448 -20.02 -19.35 6.70
N CYS A 449 -19.92 -18.20 7.36
CA CYS A 449 -19.15 -17.03 6.94
C CYS A 449 -18.08 -16.66 8.00
N THR A 450 -17.85 -17.54 8.97
CA THR A 450 -16.90 -17.28 10.07
C THR A 450 -15.48 -17.43 9.57
N LEU A 451 -14.70 -16.36 9.68
CA LEU A 451 -13.28 -16.34 9.32
C LEU A 451 -12.40 -16.49 10.57
N ASP A 452 -11.31 -17.25 10.45
CA ASP A 452 -10.25 -17.34 11.46
C ASP A 452 -9.47 -16.03 11.50
N LEU A 453 -9.25 -15.47 12.70
CA LEU A 453 -8.57 -14.18 12.91
C LEU A 453 -7.13 -14.33 13.42
N THR A 454 -6.66 -15.56 13.62
CA THR A 454 -5.35 -15.86 14.24
C THR A 454 -4.20 -15.15 13.52
N LYS A 455 -4.25 -15.06 12.18
CA LYS A 455 -3.18 -14.46 11.38
C LYS A 455 -3.08 -12.94 11.55
N ILE A 456 -4.21 -12.24 11.58
CA ILE A 456 -4.21 -10.78 11.80
C ILE A 456 -3.84 -10.47 13.26
N GLU A 457 -4.29 -11.28 14.21
CA GLU A 457 -3.93 -11.15 15.63
C GLU A 457 -2.43 -11.34 15.88
N ALA A 458 -1.80 -12.27 15.17
CA ALA A 458 -0.36 -12.49 15.24
C ALA A 458 0.48 -11.28 14.80
N THR A 459 -0.10 -10.32 14.07
CA THR A 459 0.55 -9.04 13.73
C THR A 459 0.50 -8.01 14.86
N GLY A 460 -0.17 -8.32 15.98
CA GLY A 460 -0.41 -7.41 17.10
C GLY A 460 -1.70 -6.58 16.98
N PHE A 461 -2.53 -6.84 15.97
CA PHE A 461 -3.84 -6.20 15.83
C PHE A 461 -4.90 -6.92 16.67
N THR A 462 -5.75 -6.18 17.38
CA THR A 462 -6.88 -6.76 18.12
C THR A 462 -8.19 -6.27 17.51
N PRO A 463 -8.96 -7.13 16.82
CA PRO A 463 -10.32 -6.82 16.38
C PRO A 463 -11.20 -6.50 17.58
N ARG A 464 -12.13 -5.54 17.47
CA ARG A 464 -13.08 -5.27 18.58
C ARG A 464 -14.25 -6.24 18.52
N ASN A 465 -14.86 -6.50 19.67
CA ASN A 465 -16.05 -7.35 19.77
C ASN A 465 -17.21 -6.76 18.94
N TRP A 466 -17.79 -7.56 18.04
CA TRP A 466 -18.80 -7.06 17.12
C TRP A 466 -20.13 -6.72 17.82
N ARG A 467 -20.47 -7.35 18.95
CA ARG A 467 -21.71 -7.06 19.70
C ARG A 467 -21.64 -5.72 20.41
N GLU A 468 -20.50 -5.40 21.02
CA GLU A 468 -20.27 -4.11 21.64
C GLU A 468 -20.36 -2.98 20.61
N GLN A 469 -19.74 -3.19 19.44
CA GLN A 469 -19.82 -2.24 18.33
C GLN A 469 -21.25 -2.12 17.78
N LEU A 470 -22.00 -3.22 17.68
CA LEU A 470 -23.42 -3.18 17.28
C LEU A 470 -24.26 -2.35 18.25
N ALA A 471 -24.08 -2.56 19.56
CA ALA A 471 -24.78 -1.79 20.59
C ALA A 471 -24.51 -0.29 20.46
N GLN A 472 -23.24 0.10 20.32
CA GLN A 472 -22.86 1.50 20.11
C GLN A 472 -23.44 2.08 18.82
N TYR A 473 -23.40 1.30 17.73
CA TYR A 473 -23.89 1.74 16.43
C TYR A 473 -25.42 1.94 16.45
N VAL A 474 -26.18 1.02 17.04
CA VAL A 474 -27.63 1.14 17.18
C VAL A 474 -28.00 2.30 18.10
N GLN A 475 -27.28 2.51 19.21
CA GLN A 475 -27.49 3.68 20.07
C GLN A 475 -27.32 4.99 19.28
N ASN A 476 -26.25 5.12 18.50
CA ASN A 476 -26.01 6.31 17.67
C ASN A 476 -27.13 6.53 16.62
N LEU A 477 -27.78 5.47 16.12
CA LEU A 477 -28.92 5.58 15.22
C LEU A 477 -30.21 6.07 15.90
N GLN A 478 -30.32 5.96 17.23
CA GLN A 478 -31.47 6.45 17.98
C GLN A 478 -31.33 7.93 18.35
N GLU A 479 -30.09 8.40 18.51
CA GLU A 479 -29.75 9.77 18.87
C GLU A 479 -29.80 10.74 17.66
N ASN A 480 -29.70 10.20 16.45
CA ASN A 480 -29.85 10.92 15.17
C ASN A 480 -31.25 10.72 14.57
#